data_AF-A0AAV4IY49-F1
#
_entry.id   AF-A0AAV4IY49-F1
#
_cell.length_a   1.000
_cell.length_b   1.000
_cell.length_c   1.000
_cell.angle_alpha   90.00
_cell.angle_beta   90.00
_cell.angle_gamma   90.00
#
_symmetry.space_group_name_H-M   'P 1'
#
loop_
_entity.id
_entity.type
_entity.pdbx_description
1 polymer ?
#
loop_
_entity_poly.entity_id
_entity_poly.type
_entity_poly.pdbx_seq_one_letter_code
_entity_poly.pdbx_strand_id
1 'polypeptide(L)'
;MTDFIHFHINGKEHVVPHNLPATTSLNEYLREQAGLPGTKVMCREAGCGCCAVAVTHLPPDSETLKTYSVQSVSAKYLVINSHSSNTTGITLLFS
;
A
#
# COMPACT_ATOMS: atom_id res chain seq x y z
N MET A 1 16.87 -6.67 -16.22
CA MET A 1 16.80 -7.10 -14.82
C MET A 1 15.55 -6.44 -14.25
N THR A 2 14.45 -7.18 -14.16
CA THR A 2 13.15 -6.67 -13.70
C THR A 2 13.10 -6.85 -12.20
N ASP A 3 13.18 -5.75 -11.46
CA ASP A 3 13.04 -5.77 -10.01
C ASP A 3 11.55 -5.99 -9.67
N PHE A 4 11.25 -6.95 -8.80
CA PHE A 4 9.89 -7.25 -8.36
C PHE A 4 9.78 -6.96 -6.87
N ILE A 5 8.66 -6.34 -6.49
CA ILE A 5 8.40 -5.92 -5.13
C ILE A 5 7.41 -6.92 -4.54
N HIS A 6 7.78 -7.48 -3.40
CA HIS A 6 6.98 -8.45 -2.66
C HIS A 6 6.39 -7.78 -1.42
N PHE A 7 5.07 -7.85 -1.26
CA PHE A 7 4.40 -7.41 -0.04
C PHE A 7 3.10 -8.18 0.18
N HIS A 8 2.60 -8.16 1.41
CA HIS A 8 1.36 -8.82 1.76
C HIS A 8 0.22 -7.81 1.83
N ILE A 9 -0.90 -8.06 1.15
CA ILE A 9 -2.13 -7.28 1.29
C ILE A 9 -3.18 -8.17 1.92
N ASN A 10 -3.70 -7.79 3.09
CA ASN A 10 -4.69 -8.57 3.83
C ASN A 10 -4.27 -10.06 4.02
N GLY A 11 -2.96 -10.28 4.28
CA GLY A 11 -2.37 -11.61 4.42
C GLY A 11 -2.11 -12.36 3.11
N LYS A 12 -2.48 -11.81 1.95
CA LYS A 12 -2.21 -12.38 0.63
C LYS A 12 -0.93 -11.80 0.06
N GLU A 13 0.00 -12.63 -0.40
CA GLU A 13 1.20 -12.14 -1.09
C GLU A 13 0.84 -11.52 -2.44
N HIS A 14 1.38 -10.34 -2.69
CA HIS A 14 1.30 -9.62 -3.95
C HIS A 14 2.70 -9.30 -4.44
N VAL A 15 2.97 -9.71 -5.67
CA VAL A 15 4.24 -9.47 -6.37
C VAL A 15 3.96 -8.53 -7.52
N VAL A 16 4.70 -7.43 -7.58
CA VAL A 16 4.48 -6.41 -8.62
C VAL A 16 5.78 -5.92 -9.22
N PRO A 17 5.79 -5.59 -10.52
CA PRO A 17 6.99 -5.09 -11.16
C PRO A 17 7.32 -3.69 -10.63
N HIS A 18 8.61 -3.43 -10.39
CA HIS A 18 9.12 -2.12 -10.03
C HIS A 18 8.87 -1.07 -11.13
N ASN A 19 8.63 -1.50 -12.37
CA ASN A 19 8.40 -0.64 -13.53
C ASN A 19 7.00 0.01 -13.56
N LEU A 20 6.35 0.20 -12.41
CA LEU A 20 5.10 0.92 -12.34
C LEU A 20 5.34 2.44 -12.43
N PRO A 21 4.45 3.20 -13.09
CA PRO A 21 4.54 4.65 -13.14
C PRO A 21 4.62 5.25 -11.73
N ALA A 22 5.53 6.19 -11.49
CA ALA A 22 5.59 6.95 -10.23
C ALA A 22 4.32 7.79 -9.96
N THR A 23 3.47 7.93 -10.98
CA THR A 23 2.14 8.56 -10.90
C THR A 23 1.07 7.61 -10.37
N THR A 24 1.30 6.29 -10.36
CA THR A 24 0.34 5.31 -9.88
C THR A 24 0.14 5.47 -8.37
N SER A 25 -1.10 5.78 -8.00
CA SER A 25 -1.51 5.82 -6.61
C SER A 25 -1.65 4.41 -6.05
N LEU A 26 -1.45 4.26 -4.74
CA LEU A 26 -1.63 2.99 -4.05
C LEU A 26 -3.08 2.49 -4.22
N ASN A 27 -4.04 3.41 -4.30
CA ASN A 27 -5.42 3.05 -4.56
C ASN A 27 -5.64 2.44 -5.95
N GLU A 28 -5.09 3.06 -7.00
CA GLU A 28 -5.21 2.55 -8.37
C GLU A 28 -4.57 1.18 -8.51
N TYR A 29 -3.40 1.00 -7.87
CA TYR A 29 -2.77 -0.31 -7.74
C TYR A 29 -3.69 -1.34 -7.04
N LEU A 30 -4.24 -1.01 -5.88
CA LEU A 30 -5.12 -1.92 -5.14
C LEU A 30 -6.36 -2.32 -5.95
N ARG A 31 -6.93 -1.40 -6.73
CA ARG A 31 -8.15 -1.64 -7.49
C ARG A 31 -7.89 -2.39 -8.79
N GLU A 32 -6.90 -1.98 -9.56
CA GLU A 32 -6.67 -2.50 -10.91
C GLU A 32 -5.74 -3.71 -10.92
N GLN A 33 -4.70 -3.70 -10.10
CA GLN A 33 -3.67 -4.74 -10.11
C GLN A 33 -3.93 -5.80 -9.03
N ALA A 34 -4.19 -5.37 -7.79
CA ALA A 34 -4.47 -6.29 -6.70
C ALA A 34 -5.90 -6.87 -6.75
N GLY A 35 -6.79 -6.26 -7.54
CA GLY A 35 -8.19 -6.69 -7.66
C GLY A 35 -8.98 -6.55 -6.36
N LEU A 36 -8.64 -5.57 -5.53
CA LEU A 36 -9.25 -5.29 -4.23
C LEU A 36 -10.08 -4.00 -4.31
N PRO A 37 -11.28 -4.05 -4.93
CA PRO A 37 -12.16 -2.88 -5.09
C PRO A 37 -12.78 -2.39 -3.76
N GLY A 38 -12.58 -3.12 -2.66
CA GLY A 38 -13.07 -2.74 -1.32
C GLY A 38 -12.54 -1.39 -0.85
N THR A 39 -11.35 -0.98 -1.33
CA THR A 39 -10.78 0.34 -1.04
C THR A 39 -11.55 1.45 -1.77
N LYS A 40 -12.61 1.97 -1.14
CA LYS A 40 -13.50 2.97 -1.73
C LYS A 40 -12.77 4.31 -1.92
N VAL A 41 -12.78 4.80 -3.15
CA VAL A 41 -12.40 6.18 -3.47
C VAL A 41 -13.68 6.99 -3.58
N MET A 42 -13.91 7.83 -2.57
CA MET A 42 -15.00 8.81 -2.59
C MET A 42 -14.43 10.20 -2.89
N CYS A 43 -13.80 10.84 -1.91
CA CYS A 43 -13.41 12.24 -2.04
C CYS A 43 -12.15 12.49 -2.88
N ARG A 44 -11.36 11.46 -3.21
CA ARG A 44 -10.08 11.60 -3.95
C ARG A 44 -9.01 12.53 -3.35
N GLU A 45 -9.31 13.20 -2.24
CA GLU A 45 -8.45 14.22 -1.62
C GLU A 45 -8.07 13.86 -0.18
N ALA A 46 -8.25 12.61 0.23
CA ALA A 46 -7.94 12.15 1.58
C ALA A 46 -8.74 12.86 2.71
N GLY A 47 -9.91 13.43 2.38
CA GLY A 47 -10.78 14.11 3.35
C GLY A 47 -11.83 13.21 4.01
N CYS A 48 -12.24 12.11 3.36
CA CYS A 48 -13.35 11.26 3.84
C CYS A 48 -12.96 10.03 4.65
N GLY A 49 -11.66 9.67 4.69
CA GLY A 49 -11.19 8.48 5.40
C GLY A 49 -11.61 7.12 4.80
N CYS A 50 -12.53 7.07 3.84
CA CYS A 50 -13.01 5.81 3.23
C CYS A 50 -11.91 4.99 2.51
N CYS A 51 -10.78 5.62 2.21
CA CYS A 51 -9.65 5.01 1.52
C CYS A 51 -8.47 4.71 2.47
N ALA A 52 -8.70 4.69 3.79
CA ALA A 52 -7.67 4.38 4.77
C ALA A 52 -7.24 2.91 4.70
N VAL A 53 -5.93 2.69 4.71
CA VAL A 53 -5.28 1.40 4.77
C VAL A 53 -4.28 1.42 5.92
N ALA A 54 -4.17 0.33 6.66
CA ALA A 54 -3.15 0.16 7.68
C ALA A 54 -1.89 -0.39 7.00
N VAL A 55 -0.77 0.29 7.15
CA VAL A 55 0.54 -0.18 6.69
C VAL A 55 1.33 -0.61 7.92
N THR A 56 1.79 -1.85 7.90
CA THR A 56 2.64 -2.44 8.92
C THR A 56 4.04 -2.60 8.35
N HIS A 57 5.01 -2.00 9.02
CA HIS A 57 6.43 -2.12 8.66
C HIS A 57 7.27 -2.30 9.91
N LEU A 58 8.44 -2.91 9.74
CA LEU A 58 9.45 -3.05 10.78
C LEU A 58 10.51 -1.97 10.59
N PRO A 59 10.59 -0.92 11.42
CA PRO A 59 11.69 0.03 11.31
C PRO A 59 13.02 -0.70 11.48
N PRO A 60 14.08 -0.35 10.72
CA PRO A 60 15.39 -1.02 10.88
C PRO A 60 15.98 -0.83 12.28
N ASP A 61 15.54 0.20 13.00
CA ASP A 61 15.95 0.55 14.36
C ASP A 61 15.02 -0.03 15.45
N SER A 62 14.02 -0.83 15.08
CA SER A 62 13.02 -1.35 16.03
C SER A 62 12.65 -2.79 15.74
N GLU A 63 12.73 -3.64 16.75
CA GLU A 63 12.29 -5.05 16.70
C GLU A 63 10.76 -5.20 16.74
N THR A 64 10.02 -4.09 16.76
CA THR A 64 8.55 -4.08 16.85
C THR A 64 7.92 -3.60 15.55
N LEU A 65 6.95 -4.37 15.06
CA LEU A 65 6.16 -3.99 13.89
C LEU A 65 5.34 -2.73 14.21
N LYS A 66 5.59 -1.64 13.48
CA LYS A 66 4.81 -0.42 13.58
C LYS A 66 3.72 -0.41 12.53
N THR A 67 2.48 -0.36 12.99
CA THR A 67 1.29 -0.22 12.15
C THR A 67 0.80 1.22 12.21
N TYR A 68 0.62 1.85 11.05
CA TYR A 68 0.10 3.21 10.93
C TYR A 68 -0.95 3.26 9.82
N SER A 69 -1.95 4.10 10.01
CA SER A 69 -3.02 4.31 9.03
C SER A 69 -2.61 5.38 8.02
N VAL A 70 -2.66 5.04 6.74
CA VAL A 70 -2.42 5.95 5.62
C VAL A 70 -3.61 5.96 4.68
N GLN A 71 -3.81 7.08 3.98
CA GLN A 71 -4.87 7.20 3.00
C GLN A 71 -4.34 6.82 1.62
N SER A 72 -4.87 5.74 1.04
CA SER A 72 -4.39 5.15 -0.22
C SER A 72 -4.44 6.10 -1.42
N VAL A 73 -5.26 7.15 -1.36
CA VAL A 73 -5.36 8.14 -2.44
C VAL A 73 -4.23 9.18 -2.42
N SER A 74 -3.65 9.45 -1.24
CA SER A 74 -2.49 10.34 -1.09
C SER A 74 -1.18 9.55 -1.06
N ALA A 75 -1.23 8.27 -0.70
CA ALA A 75 -0.08 7.38 -0.71
C ALA A 75 0.28 6.99 -2.15
N LYS A 76 1.47 7.41 -2.60
CA LYS A 76 2.02 6.93 -3.88
C LYS A 76 2.58 5.53 -3.72
N TYR A 77 2.40 4.70 -4.75
CA TYR A 77 2.99 3.36 -4.79
C TYR A 77 4.52 3.39 -4.68
N LEU A 78 5.18 4.44 -5.18
CA LEU A 78 6.63 4.56 -5.03
C LEU A 78 7.05 4.87 -3.58
N VAL A 79 6.20 5.54 -2.79
CA VAL A 79 6.53 5.91 -1.40
C VAL A 79 6.48 4.71 -0.47
N ILE A 80 5.49 3.83 -0.63
CA ILE A 80 5.52 2.53 0.05
C ILE A 80 6.68 1.66 -0.44
N ASN A 81 7.13 1.79 -1.70
CA ASN A 81 8.33 1.10 -2.18
C ASN A 81 9.62 1.56 -1.48
N SER A 82 9.82 2.87 -1.27
CA SER A 82 10.98 3.36 -0.50
C SER A 82 10.98 2.89 0.96
N HIS A 83 9.80 2.59 1.52
CA HIS A 83 9.65 1.98 2.85
C HIS A 83 9.59 0.43 2.81
N SER A 84 9.55 -0.17 1.61
CA SER A 84 9.23 -1.59 1.39
C SER A 84 10.33 -2.53 1.84
N SER A 85 11.58 -2.08 1.94
CA SER A 85 12.68 -2.90 2.46
C SER A 85 12.35 -3.53 3.82
N ASN A 86 11.40 -2.94 4.56
CA ASN A 86 10.87 -3.53 5.78
C ASN A 86 9.33 -3.50 5.90
N THR A 87 8.58 -3.19 4.83
CA THR A 87 7.11 -3.20 4.90
C THR A 87 6.60 -4.63 4.80
N THR A 88 5.94 -5.10 5.86
CA THR A 88 5.56 -6.51 6.03
C THR A 88 4.12 -6.78 5.59
N GLY A 89 3.23 -5.79 5.69
CA GLY A 89 1.84 -5.96 5.30
C GLY A 89 1.04 -4.66 5.14
N ILE A 90 0.05 -4.69 4.24
CA ILE A 90 -0.95 -3.64 4.03
C ILE A 90 -2.32 -4.26 4.32
N THR A 91 -3.05 -3.73 5.29
CA THR A 91 -4.39 -4.20 5.65
C THR A 91 -5.42 -3.15 5.27
N LEU A 92 -6.43 -3.54 4.51
CA LEU A 92 -7.55 -2.65 4.16
C LEU A 92 -8.46 -2.52 5.39
N LEU A 93 -8.66 -1.30 5.88
CA LEU A 93 -9.52 -1.06 7.05
C LEU A 93 -11.01 -1.10 6.69
N PHE A 94 -11.33 -0.96 5.40
CA PHE A 94 -12.68 -1.00 4.87
C PHE A 94 -12.67 -1.96 3.66
N SER A 95 -13.40 -3.08 3.77
CA SER A 95 -13.65 -4.03 2.67
C SER A 95 -15.10 -3.96 2.22
#